data_AF-A0A7S1I275-F1
#
_entry.id   AF-A0A7S1I275-F1
#
_cell.length_a   1.000
_cell.length_b   1.000
_cell.length_c   1.000
_cell.angle_alpha   90.00
_cell.angle_beta   90.00
_cell.angle_gamma   90.00
#
_symmetry.space_group_name_H-M   'P 1'
#
loop_
_entity.id
_entity.type
_entity.pdbx_description
1 polymer ?
#
loop_
_entity_poly.entity_id
_entity_poly.type
_entity_poly.pdbx_seq_one_letter_code
_entity_poly.pdbx_strand_id
1 'polypeptide(L)'
;ATFATKVVSQASYQKGHLAALTEDAWKGTESIDHEELRDTVAKLQERCGPDRLDAVDFIIVEGFRAFHDFELVKRMDLLLWVELDRETCHARRQASASPVPESVFLINLWPTHVEYQLLLSGPDGKISRARDRSVVLDGRQPPEDLLEAALAEVRRRFPMLGQTGG
;
A
#
# COMPACT_ATOMS: atom_id res chain seq x y z
N ALA A 1 15.91 14.50 13.89
CA ALA A 1 16.77 13.74 12.96
C ALA A 1 16.03 13.59 11.64
N THR A 2 16.73 13.62 10.51
CA THR A 2 16.14 13.36 9.19
C THR A 2 16.31 11.88 8.88
N PHE A 3 15.22 11.18 8.56
CA PHE A 3 15.27 9.76 8.19
C PHE A 3 15.37 9.61 6.67
N ALA A 4 16.28 8.77 6.21
CA ALA A 4 16.40 8.38 4.83
C ALA A 4 15.26 7.42 4.45
N THR A 5 14.36 7.89 3.59
CA THR A 5 13.19 7.11 3.15
C THR A 5 13.30 6.76 1.66
N LYS A 6 12.89 5.54 1.31
CA LYS A 6 12.68 5.10 -0.08
C LYS A 6 11.24 4.67 -0.27
N VAL A 7 10.61 5.16 -1.32
CA VAL A 7 9.26 4.77 -1.72
C VAL A 7 9.36 3.84 -2.92
N VAL A 8 8.71 2.69 -2.83
CA VAL A 8 8.58 1.70 -3.91
C VAL A 8 7.11 1.67 -4.33
N SER A 9 6.82 2.28 -5.48
CA SER A 9 5.46 2.31 -6.02
C SER A 9 5.15 1.03 -6.79
N GLN A 10 4.07 0.34 -6.42
CA GLN A 10 3.58 -0.83 -7.15
C GLN A 10 3.27 -0.50 -8.62
N ALA A 11 2.85 0.73 -8.91
CA ALA A 11 2.53 1.17 -10.28
C ALA A 11 3.75 1.08 -11.21
N SER A 12 4.96 1.23 -10.70
CA SER A 12 6.20 1.08 -11.49
C SER A 12 6.44 -0.35 -12.01
N TYR A 13 5.72 -1.33 -11.47
CA TYR A 13 5.82 -2.74 -11.84
C TYR A 13 4.61 -3.22 -12.65
N GLN A 14 3.74 -2.31 -13.08
CA GLN A 14 2.66 -2.66 -14.01
C GLN A 14 3.25 -2.93 -15.40
N LYS A 15 3.10 -4.16 -15.90
CA LYS A 15 3.63 -4.56 -17.20
C LYS A 15 2.48 -4.70 -18.20
N GLY A 16 2.52 -3.89 -19.26
CA GLY A 16 1.46 -3.87 -20.28
C GLY A 16 1.20 -5.22 -20.96
N HIS A 17 2.23 -6.08 -21.09
CA HIS A 17 2.04 -7.43 -21.62
C HIS A 17 1.39 -8.39 -20.62
N LEU A 18 1.58 -8.20 -19.31
CA LEU A 18 0.86 -8.96 -18.29
C LEU A 18 -0.61 -8.54 -18.24
N ALA A 19 -0.86 -7.23 -18.39
CA ALA A 19 -2.20 -6.70 -18.50
C ALA A 19 -2.95 -7.26 -19.73
N ALA A 20 -2.28 -7.45 -20.86
CA ALA A 20 -2.90 -7.98 -22.07
C ALA A 20 -3.35 -9.46 -21.96
N LEU A 21 -2.95 -10.18 -20.91
CA LEU A 21 -3.31 -11.58 -20.69
C LEU A 21 -4.63 -11.75 -19.91
N THR A 22 -5.24 -10.67 -19.43
CA THR A 22 -6.50 -10.71 -18.69
C THR A 22 -7.58 -9.81 -19.28
N GLU A 23 -8.83 -10.28 -19.22
CA GLU A 23 -9.99 -9.48 -19.65
C GLU A 23 -10.10 -8.16 -18.84
N ASP A 24 -9.50 -8.11 -17.65
CA ASP A 24 -9.47 -6.95 -16.74
C ASP A 24 -8.25 -6.04 -16.88
N ALA A 25 -7.40 -6.31 -17.88
CA ALA A 25 -6.27 -5.49 -18.30
C ALA A 25 -5.34 -5.05 -17.15
N TRP A 26 -5.46 -3.79 -16.71
CA TRP A 26 -4.50 -3.13 -15.82
C TRP A 26 -4.90 -3.14 -14.33
N LYS A 27 -6.08 -3.69 -14.01
CA LYS A 27 -6.69 -3.56 -12.67
C LYS A 27 -6.52 -4.80 -11.81
N GLY A 28 -6.28 -5.94 -12.44
CA GLY A 28 -6.07 -7.19 -11.74
C GLY A 28 -4.68 -7.25 -11.12
N THR A 29 -4.55 -8.08 -10.09
CA THR A 29 -3.29 -8.38 -9.41
C THR A 29 -2.21 -8.80 -10.41
N GLU A 30 -2.60 -9.59 -11.40
CA GLU A 30 -1.74 -10.20 -12.40
C GLU A 30 -1.12 -9.21 -13.38
N SER A 31 -1.63 -7.97 -13.44
CA SER A 31 -1.01 -6.88 -14.21
C SER A 31 0.31 -6.36 -13.61
N ILE A 32 0.64 -6.79 -12.39
CA ILE A 32 1.81 -6.36 -11.62
C ILE A 32 2.86 -7.47 -11.59
N ASP A 33 4.11 -7.13 -11.85
CA ASP A 33 5.24 -8.04 -11.59
C ASP A 33 5.60 -8.04 -10.10
N HIS A 34 4.92 -8.92 -9.35
CA HIS A 34 5.15 -9.07 -7.91
C HIS A 34 6.54 -9.59 -7.58
N GLU A 35 7.17 -10.36 -8.47
CA GLU A 35 8.52 -10.88 -8.25
C GLU A 35 9.55 -9.74 -8.30
N GLU A 36 9.50 -8.91 -9.33
CA GLU A 36 10.41 -7.76 -9.46
C GLU A 36 10.19 -6.72 -8.35
N LEU A 37 8.94 -6.52 -7.92
CA LEU A 37 8.62 -5.69 -6.76
C LEU A 37 9.26 -6.24 -5.48
N ARG A 38 9.11 -7.54 -5.20
CA ARG A 38 9.75 -8.21 -4.03
C ARG A 38 11.26 -8.10 -4.08
N ASP A 39 11.86 -8.36 -5.22
CA ASP A 39 13.32 -8.31 -5.39
C ASP A 39 13.86 -6.89 -5.16
N THR A 40 13.13 -5.87 -5.61
CA THR A 40 13.50 -4.48 -5.33
C THR A 40 13.45 -4.17 -3.84
N VAL A 41 12.39 -4.60 -3.15
CA VAL A 41 12.27 -4.43 -1.70
C VAL A 41 13.40 -5.17 -0.97
N ALA A 42 13.71 -6.41 -1.36
CA ALA A 42 14.80 -7.18 -0.77
C ALA A 42 16.16 -6.49 -0.93
N LYS A 43 16.48 -5.97 -2.12
CA LYS A 43 17.71 -5.19 -2.37
C LYS A 43 17.78 -3.90 -1.54
N LEU A 44 16.64 -3.25 -1.29
CA LEU A 44 16.60 -2.08 -0.41
C LEU A 44 16.80 -2.47 1.06
N GLN A 45 16.25 -3.61 1.50
CA GLN A 45 16.45 -4.13 2.86
C GLN A 45 17.92 -4.43 3.16
N GLU A 46 18.68 -4.92 2.18
CA GLU A 46 20.13 -5.11 2.33
C GLU A 46 20.88 -3.79 2.61
N ARG A 47 20.27 -2.65 2.28
CA ARG A 47 20.80 -1.30 2.52
C ARG A 47 20.38 -0.72 3.86
N CYS A 48 19.57 -1.42 4.65
CA CYS A 48 19.26 -1.00 6.01
C CYS A 48 20.43 -1.35 6.95
N GLY A 49 20.73 -0.48 7.90
CA GLY A 49 21.73 -0.72 8.94
C GLY A 49 22.51 0.52 9.36
N PRO A 50 22.92 0.64 10.64
CA PRO A 50 23.54 1.85 11.19
C PRO A 50 24.93 2.16 10.60
N ASP A 51 25.62 1.14 10.07
CA ASP A 51 27.00 1.27 9.58
C ASP A 51 27.09 1.62 8.08
N ARG A 52 25.95 1.83 7.41
CA ARG A 52 25.91 2.12 5.97
C ARG A 52 25.79 3.62 5.71
N LEU A 53 26.73 4.16 4.93
CA LEU A 53 26.67 5.55 4.47
C LEU A 53 25.44 5.86 3.61
N ASP A 54 24.88 4.84 2.96
CA ASP A 54 23.69 4.91 2.13
C ASP A 54 22.47 4.26 2.79
N ALA A 55 22.47 4.19 4.13
CA ALA A 55 21.43 3.56 4.91
C ALA A 55 20.04 4.10 4.54
N VAL A 56 19.09 3.17 4.40
CA VAL A 56 17.66 3.48 4.31
C VAL A 56 17.03 3.14 5.64
N ASP A 57 16.41 4.13 6.28
CA ASP A 57 15.69 3.96 7.55
C ASP A 57 14.28 3.41 7.30
N PHE A 58 13.61 3.90 6.25
CA PHE A 58 12.26 3.50 5.88
C PHE A 58 12.15 3.08 4.42
N ILE A 59 11.52 1.93 4.20
CA ILE A 59 11.06 1.51 2.89
C ILE A 59 9.53 1.55 2.94
N ILE A 60 8.93 2.49 2.20
CA ILE A 60 7.48 2.60 2.04
C ILE A 60 7.11 1.91 0.74
N VAL A 61 6.35 0.82 0.84
CA VAL A 61 5.78 0.16 -0.33
C VAL A 61 4.33 0.61 -0.46
N GLU A 62 3.96 1.21 -1.59
CA GLU A 62 2.62 1.76 -1.81
C GLU A 62 1.98 1.22 -3.09
N GLY A 63 0.69 0.92 -3.03
CA GLY A 63 -0.03 0.31 -4.15
C GLY A 63 -1.40 -0.26 -3.75
N PHE A 64 -2.36 -0.20 -4.68
CA PHE A 64 -3.74 -0.61 -4.44
C PHE A 64 -3.93 -2.13 -4.28
N ARG A 65 -2.92 -2.95 -4.63
CA ARG A 65 -2.89 -4.41 -4.48
C ARG A 65 -1.63 -4.88 -3.74
N ALA A 66 -0.93 -4.00 -3.01
CA ALA A 66 0.37 -4.33 -2.42
C ALA A 66 0.30 -5.50 -1.43
N PHE A 67 -0.85 -5.72 -0.80
CA PHE A 67 -1.05 -6.80 0.18
C PHE A 67 -1.46 -8.14 -0.44
N HIS A 68 -1.58 -8.22 -1.77
CA HIS A 68 -1.91 -9.48 -2.43
C HIS A 68 -0.76 -10.48 -2.32
N ASP A 69 0.46 -10.00 -2.50
CA ASP A 69 1.65 -10.82 -2.42
C ASP A 69 2.01 -11.12 -0.96
N PHE A 70 1.79 -12.37 -0.57
CA PHE A 70 2.05 -12.83 0.78
C PHE A 70 3.53 -12.79 1.16
N GLU A 71 4.43 -13.09 0.23
CA GLU A 71 5.88 -13.07 0.52
C GLU A 71 6.39 -11.64 0.68
N LEU A 72 5.80 -10.68 -0.05
CA LEU A 72 6.04 -9.26 0.19
C LEU A 72 5.50 -8.83 1.55
N VAL A 73 4.24 -9.17 1.86
CA VAL A 73 3.59 -8.82 3.14
C VAL A 73 4.40 -9.33 4.32
N LYS A 74 4.94 -10.55 4.30
CA LYS A 74 5.79 -11.09 5.38
C LYS A 74 6.94 -10.15 5.76
N ARG A 75 7.49 -9.40 4.80
CA ARG A 75 8.63 -8.49 4.98
C ARG A 75 8.27 -7.13 5.58
N MET A 76 6.98 -6.80 5.71
CA MET A 76 6.53 -5.47 6.15
C MET A 76 6.36 -5.38 7.67
N ASP A 77 6.99 -4.43 8.34
CA ASP A 77 6.85 -4.27 9.79
C ASP A 77 5.54 -3.61 10.23
N LEU A 78 4.93 -2.84 9.32
CA LEU A 78 3.67 -2.12 9.49
C LEU A 78 2.90 -2.13 8.17
N LEU A 79 1.60 -2.42 8.22
CA LEU A 79 0.68 -2.35 7.09
C LEU A 79 -0.38 -1.28 7.39
N LEU A 80 -0.51 -0.30 6.49
CA LEU A 80 -1.53 0.73 6.57
C LEU A 80 -2.52 0.53 5.42
N TRP A 81 -3.78 0.26 5.75
CA TRP A 81 -4.87 0.15 4.78
C TRP A 81 -5.73 1.42 4.85
N VAL A 82 -5.77 2.19 3.78
CA VAL A 82 -6.62 3.38 3.71
C VAL A 82 -8.00 2.95 3.21
N GLU A 83 -8.99 2.98 4.11
CA GLU A 83 -10.35 2.57 3.78
C GLU A 83 -11.22 3.76 3.40
N LEU A 84 -12.03 3.58 2.37
CA LEU A 84 -12.97 4.57 1.85
C LEU A 84 -14.30 3.88 1.56
N ASP A 85 -15.41 4.57 1.85
CA ASP A 85 -16.70 4.15 1.32
C ASP A 85 -16.76 4.34 -0.20
N ARG A 86 -17.71 3.64 -0.83
CA ARG A 86 -17.89 3.61 -2.28
C ARG A 86 -18.13 5.00 -2.83
N GLU A 87 -18.98 5.76 -2.16
CA GLU A 87 -19.45 7.07 -2.58
C GLU A 87 -18.30 8.07 -2.63
N THR A 88 -17.45 8.10 -1.60
CA THR A 88 -16.26 8.94 -1.50
C THR A 88 -15.20 8.50 -2.52
N CYS A 89 -14.97 7.19 -2.65
CA CYS A 89 -14.05 6.65 -3.64
C CYS A 89 -14.48 7.03 -5.06
N HIS A 90 -15.77 6.89 -5.38
CA HIS A 90 -16.35 7.24 -6.66
C HIS A 90 -16.14 8.73 -6.97
N ALA A 91 -16.53 9.61 -6.05
CA ALA A 91 -16.40 11.05 -6.22
C ALA A 91 -14.93 11.45 -6.48
N ARG A 92 -13.98 10.92 -5.69
CA ARG A 92 -12.54 11.18 -5.88
C ARG A 92 -12.02 10.63 -7.20
N ARG A 93 -12.47 9.44 -7.62
CA ARG A 93 -12.04 8.84 -8.89
C ARG A 93 -12.52 9.67 -10.09
N GLN A 94 -13.77 10.15 -10.05
CA GLN A 94 -14.32 11.01 -11.11
C GLN A 94 -13.66 12.39 -11.16
N ALA A 95 -13.16 12.89 -10.03
CA ALA A 95 -12.42 14.16 -9.97
C ALA A 95 -10.91 14.04 -10.32
N SER A 96 -10.39 12.82 -10.52
CA SER A 96 -8.96 12.60 -10.78
C SER A 96 -8.54 13.05 -12.18
N ALA A 97 -7.23 13.17 -12.42
CA ALA A 97 -6.67 13.53 -13.73
C ALA A 97 -6.98 12.50 -14.84
N SER A 98 -7.39 11.28 -14.47
CA SER A 98 -7.78 10.21 -15.40
C SER A 98 -9.04 9.51 -14.86
N PRO A 99 -10.22 10.18 -15.00
CA PRO A 99 -11.47 9.60 -14.56
C PRO A 99 -11.78 8.34 -15.38
N VAL A 100 -12.52 7.43 -14.77
CA VAL A 100 -13.00 6.22 -15.46
C VAL A 100 -14.49 6.38 -15.75
N PRO A 101 -15.01 5.79 -16.84
CA PRO A 101 -16.45 5.76 -17.06
C PRO A 101 -17.18 5.20 -15.84
N GLU A 102 -18.35 5.75 -15.52
CA GLU A 102 -19.15 5.32 -14.37
C GLU A 102 -19.45 3.82 -14.39
N SER A 103 -19.80 3.28 -15.57
CA SER A 103 -20.00 1.83 -15.76
C SER A 103 -18.77 1.01 -15.39
N VAL A 104 -17.57 1.50 -15.75
CA VAL A 104 -16.30 0.85 -15.42
C VAL A 104 -16.02 0.88 -13.91
N PHE A 105 -16.44 1.94 -13.22
CA PHE A 105 -16.34 2.00 -11.77
C PHE A 105 -17.30 1.01 -11.09
N LEU A 106 -18.58 1.06 -11.47
CA LEU A 106 -19.64 0.31 -10.81
C LEU A 106 -19.60 -1.21 -11.08
N ILE A 107 -19.25 -1.61 -12.31
CA ILE A 107 -19.33 -3.01 -12.75
C ILE A 107 -18.02 -3.75 -12.50
N ASN A 108 -16.88 -3.03 -12.47
CA ASN A 108 -15.56 -3.65 -12.43
C ASN A 108 -14.74 -3.11 -11.24
N LEU A 109 -14.38 -1.82 -11.23
CA LEU A 109 -13.38 -1.32 -10.26
C LEU A 109 -13.80 -1.52 -8.80
N TRP A 110 -15.03 -1.12 -8.45
CA TRP A 110 -15.53 -1.23 -7.09
C TRP A 110 -15.78 -2.69 -6.65
N PRO A 111 -16.49 -3.53 -7.43
CA PRO A 111 -16.62 -4.96 -7.12
C PRO A 111 -15.27 -5.65 -6.89
N THR A 112 -14.29 -5.46 -7.76
CA THR A 112 -12.96 -6.08 -7.60
C THR A 112 -12.23 -5.55 -6.36
N HIS A 113 -12.45 -4.30 -5.94
CA HIS A 113 -11.94 -3.77 -4.68
C HIS A 113 -12.57 -4.49 -3.48
N VAL A 114 -13.90 -4.65 -3.48
CA VAL A 114 -14.62 -5.36 -2.41
C VAL A 114 -14.16 -6.81 -2.31
N GLU A 115 -14.01 -7.51 -3.44
CA GLU A 115 -13.47 -8.87 -3.48
C GLU A 115 -12.06 -8.94 -2.88
N TYR A 116 -11.21 -7.96 -3.20
CA TYR A 116 -9.87 -7.89 -2.64
C TYR A 116 -9.88 -7.67 -1.14
N GLN A 117 -10.71 -6.75 -0.66
CA GLN A 117 -10.89 -6.49 0.75
C GLN A 117 -11.34 -7.76 1.48
N LEU A 118 -12.31 -8.50 0.93
CA LEU A 118 -12.78 -9.77 1.49
C LEU A 118 -11.67 -10.84 1.54
N LEU A 119 -10.82 -10.91 0.51
CA LEU A 119 -9.68 -11.85 0.48
C LEU A 119 -8.63 -11.53 1.55
N LEU A 120 -8.44 -10.25 1.89
CA LEU A 120 -7.48 -9.82 2.90
C LEU A 120 -8.05 -9.88 4.32
N SER A 121 -9.33 -9.56 4.48
CA SER A 121 -9.96 -9.31 5.78
C SER A 121 -10.20 -10.59 6.56
N GLY A 122 -9.84 -10.57 7.84
CA GLY A 122 -10.27 -11.55 8.83
C GLY A 122 -11.67 -11.24 9.37
N PRO A 123 -12.21 -12.08 10.27
CA PRO A 123 -13.53 -11.89 10.86
C PRO A 123 -13.74 -10.55 11.58
N ASP A 124 -12.66 -9.86 11.92
CA ASP A 124 -12.64 -8.57 12.61
C ASP A 124 -12.30 -7.37 11.70
N GLY A 125 -12.30 -7.57 10.37
CA GLY A 125 -12.02 -6.51 9.39
C GLY A 125 -10.55 -6.11 9.27
N LYS A 126 -9.65 -6.76 10.01
CA LYS A 126 -8.19 -6.56 9.87
C LYS A 126 -7.62 -7.45 8.77
N ILE A 127 -6.44 -7.10 8.27
CA ILE A 127 -5.73 -7.97 7.31
C ILE A 127 -5.35 -9.27 8.05
N SER A 128 -6.06 -10.35 7.76
CA SER A 128 -6.05 -11.63 8.48
C SER A 128 -4.64 -12.18 8.69
N ARG A 129 -3.78 -12.06 7.66
CA ARG A 129 -2.41 -12.60 7.63
C ARG A 129 -1.37 -11.71 8.33
N ALA A 130 -1.78 -10.53 8.82
CA ALA A 130 -0.90 -9.51 9.38
C ALA A 130 -1.63 -8.71 10.48
N ARG A 131 -2.51 -9.36 11.24
CA ARG A 131 -3.48 -8.73 12.14
C ARG A 131 -2.85 -7.86 13.23
N ASP A 132 -1.69 -8.27 13.74
CA ASP A 132 -0.92 -7.61 14.80
C ASP A 132 -0.17 -6.35 14.32
N ARG A 133 0.06 -6.26 13.00
CA ARG A 133 0.84 -5.19 12.36
C ARG A 133 0.07 -4.43 11.28
N SER A 134 -1.24 -4.64 11.17
CA SER A 134 -2.11 -3.92 10.24
C SER A 134 -2.99 -2.91 10.98
N VAL A 135 -3.15 -1.74 10.36
CA VAL A 135 -4.01 -0.67 10.82
C VAL A 135 -4.85 -0.18 9.65
N VAL A 136 -6.15 -0.01 9.90
CA VAL A 136 -7.07 0.61 8.97
C VAL A 136 -7.15 2.09 9.29
N LEU A 137 -6.91 2.94 8.30
CA LEU A 137 -6.98 4.39 8.39
C LEU A 137 -8.22 4.89 7.65
N ASP A 138 -8.86 5.93 8.18
CA ASP A 138 -10.05 6.53 7.57
C ASP A 138 -9.64 7.46 6.41
N GLY A 139 -9.77 6.96 5.18
CA GLY A 139 -9.43 7.72 3.98
C GLY A 139 -10.36 8.88 3.70
N ARG A 140 -11.51 9.01 4.38
CA ARG A 140 -12.46 10.12 4.18
C ARG A 140 -11.92 11.43 4.75
N GLN A 141 -10.98 11.35 5.68
CA GLN A 141 -10.32 12.50 6.29
C GLN A 141 -9.52 13.31 5.25
N PRO A 142 -9.25 14.60 5.54
CA PRO A 142 -8.25 15.38 4.82
C PRO A 142 -6.87 14.69 4.79
N PRO A 143 -6.06 14.90 3.73
CA PRO A 143 -4.73 14.28 3.62
C PRO A 143 -3.80 14.53 4.81
N GLU A 144 -3.85 15.71 5.40
CA GLU A 144 -3.05 16.10 6.57
C GLU A 144 -3.42 15.29 7.82
N ASP A 145 -4.70 15.05 8.06
CA ASP A 145 -5.18 14.26 9.19
C ASP A 145 -4.83 12.77 8.99
N LEU A 146 -4.98 12.28 7.76
CA LEU A 146 -4.59 10.92 7.39
C LEU A 146 -3.08 10.70 7.56
N LEU A 147 -2.27 11.71 7.19
CA LEU A 147 -0.82 11.68 7.39
C LEU A 147 -0.48 11.65 8.88
N GLU A 148 -1.08 12.49 9.71
CA GLU A 148 -0.84 12.48 11.15
C GLU A 148 -1.27 11.15 11.79
N ALA A 149 -2.38 10.56 11.37
CA ALA A 149 -2.80 9.24 11.82
C ALA A 149 -1.79 8.15 11.43
N ALA A 150 -1.29 8.16 10.19
CA ALA A 150 -0.25 7.24 9.72
C ALA A 150 1.06 7.42 10.51
N LEU A 151 1.50 8.66 10.73
CA LEU A 151 2.70 8.98 11.50
C LEU A 151 2.56 8.58 12.97
N ALA A 152 1.38 8.70 13.57
CA ALA A 152 1.11 8.22 14.92
C ALA A 152 1.34 6.70 15.02
N GLU A 153 0.89 5.93 14.04
CA GLU A 153 1.12 4.49 13.99
C GLU A 153 2.59 4.12 13.76
N VAL A 154 3.29 4.86 12.89
CA VAL A 154 4.74 4.71 12.70
C VAL A 154 5.48 4.96 14.03
N ARG A 155 5.20 6.08 14.72
CA ARG A 155 5.82 6.42 16.02
C ARG A 155 5.51 5.37 17.08
N ARG A 156 4.27 4.85 17.11
CA ARG A 156 3.85 3.80 18.06
C ARG A 156 4.61 2.49 17.81
N ARG A 157 4.80 2.12 16.53
CA ARG A 157 5.48 0.88 16.14
C ARG A 157 6.99 0.95 16.29
N PHE A 158 7.56 2.13 16.04
CA PHE A 158 9.01 2.39 16.06
C PHE A 158 9.33 3.53 17.04
N PRO A 159 9.23 3.30 18.36
CA PRO A 159 9.39 4.34 19.37
C PRO A 159 10.77 5.01 19.38
N MET A 160 11.79 4.31 18.87
CA MET A 160 13.14 4.85 18.67
C MET A 160 13.18 6.09 17.76
N LEU A 161 12.16 6.34 16.94
CA LEU A 161 12.08 7.53 16.10
C LEU A 161 11.72 8.81 16.87
N GLY A 162 11.06 8.67 18.02
CA GLY A 162 10.68 9.79 18.87
C GLY A 162 11.77 10.22 19.85
N GLN A 163 12.81 9.40 20.01
CA GLN A 163 13.95 9.66 20.90
C GLN A 163 15.10 10.32 20.13
N THR A 164 14.83 11.40 19.40
CA THR A 164 15.91 12.27 18.94
C THR A 164 16.37 13.09 20.14
N GLY A 165 17.53 12.74 20.68
CA GLY A 165 18.05 13.19 21.98
C GLY A 165 17.97 14.69 22.27
N GLY A 166 17.79 14.98 23.57
CA GLY A 166 18.27 16.23 24.17
C GLY A 166 19.77 16.20 24.42
#